data_AF-F1A131-F1
#
_entry.id   AF-F1A131-F1
#
_cell.length_a   1.000
_cell.length_b   1.000
_cell.length_c   1.000
_cell.angle_alpha   90.00
_cell.angle_beta   90.00
_cell.angle_gamma   90.00
#
_symmetry.space_group_name_H-M   'P 1'
#
loop_
_entity.id
_entity.type
_entity.pdbx_description
1 polymer ?
#
loop_
_entity_poly.entity_id
_entity_poly.type
_entity_poly.pdbx_seq_one_letter_code
_entity_poly.pdbx_strand_id
1 'polypeptide(L)'
;MGSDLPSDIQQDINNFENVLDKLESQLESFFKVPLKEHQQSLSPIESAKLNITIAYALNSLFFMYLQTQGVSPHDHQVKTELDRIKPYVQKLKTLSNNNNNNNTNDETVIDNQSTKKRKK
;
A
#
# COMPACT_ATOMS: atom_id res chain seq x y z
N MET A 1 -33.38 27.36 -18.67
CA MET A 1 -32.22 27.72 -19.51
C MET A 1 -31.05 26.91 -19.00
N GLY A 2 -30.94 25.66 -19.48
CA GLY A 2 -29.90 24.74 -19.04
C GLY A 2 -28.57 25.20 -19.61
N SER A 3 -27.66 25.62 -18.74
CA SER A 3 -26.28 25.89 -19.11
C SER A 3 -25.60 24.56 -19.36
N ASP A 4 -25.44 24.19 -20.62
CA ASP A 4 -24.49 23.14 -20.99
C ASP A 4 -23.12 23.53 -20.40
N LEU A 5 -22.55 22.62 -19.62
CA LEU A 5 -21.20 22.77 -19.08
C LEU A 5 -20.21 22.97 -20.25
N PRO A 6 -19.13 23.77 -20.07
CA PRO A 6 -18.07 23.84 -21.07
C PRO A 6 -17.57 22.45 -21.46
N SER A 7 -17.32 22.23 -22.75
CA SER A 7 -16.95 20.92 -23.32
C SER A 7 -15.77 20.27 -22.59
N ASP A 8 -14.78 21.07 -22.20
CA ASP A 8 -13.56 20.59 -21.56
C ASP A 8 -13.87 20.03 -20.17
N ILE A 9 -14.75 20.72 -19.42
CA ILE A 9 -15.19 20.26 -18.09
C ILE A 9 -16.05 19.00 -18.22
N GLN A 10 -16.93 18.94 -19.23
CA GLN A 10 -17.72 17.74 -19.49
C GLN A 10 -16.81 16.54 -19.82
N GLN A 11 -15.74 16.76 -20.58
CA GLN A 11 -14.77 15.72 -20.89
C GLN A 11 -14.01 15.26 -19.64
N ASP A 12 -13.58 16.17 -18.77
CA ASP A 12 -12.92 15.83 -17.51
C ASP A 12 -13.82 15.01 -16.58
N ILE A 13 -15.10 15.37 -16.46
CA ILE A 13 -16.09 14.62 -15.67
C ILE A 13 -16.27 13.22 -16.26
N ASN A 14 -16.51 13.12 -17.57
CA ASN A 14 -16.68 11.83 -18.24
C ASN A 14 -15.43 10.95 -18.06
N ASN A 15 -14.23 11.52 -18.14
CA ASN A 15 -12.98 10.79 -17.90
C ASN A 15 -12.89 10.28 -16.47
N PHE A 16 -13.25 11.12 -15.49
CA PHE A 16 -13.25 10.76 -14.08
C PHE A 16 -14.23 9.62 -13.79
N GLU A 17 -15.47 9.69 -14.28
CA GLU A 17 -16.48 8.63 -14.17
C GLU A 17 -15.98 7.32 -14.77
N ASN A 18 -15.46 7.36 -16.01
CA ASN A 18 -14.91 6.17 -16.67
C ASN A 18 -13.75 5.53 -15.89
N VAL A 19 -12.95 6.32 -15.18
CA VAL A 19 -11.86 5.80 -14.35
C VAL A 19 -12.41 5.15 -13.07
N LEU A 20 -13.46 5.72 -12.47
CA LEU A 20 -14.14 5.12 -11.33
C LEU A 20 -14.82 3.79 -11.68
N ASP A 21 -15.54 3.71 -12.80
CA ASP A 21 -16.17 2.46 -13.26
C ASP A 21 -15.14 1.34 -13.48
N LYS A 22 -13.98 1.68 -14.05
CA LYS A 22 -12.86 0.75 -14.22
C LYS A 22 -12.30 0.30 -12.87
N LEU A 23 -12.17 1.22 -11.90
CA LEU A 23 -11.69 0.88 -10.57
C LEU A 23 -12.67 -0.05 -9.85
N GLU A 24 -13.97 0.24 -9.90
CA GLU A 24 -15.01 -0.59 -9.28
C GLU A 24 -15.03 -1.99 -9.87
N SER A 25 -15.03 -2.12 -11.20
CA SER A 25 -14.99 -3.44 -11.86
C SER A 25 -13.74 -4.25 -11.51
N GLN A 26 -12.58 -3.61 -11.41
CA GLN A 26 -11.33 -4.29 -11.00
C GLN A 26 -11.36 -4.76 -9.54
N LEU A 27 -11.97 -3.97 -8.64
CA LEU A 27 -12.06 -4.28 -7.22
C LEU A 27 -13.22 -5.21 -6.85
N GLU A 28 -14.17 -5.45 -7.76
CA GLU A 28 -15.34 -6.28 -7.50
C GLU A 28 -14.97 -7.68 -6.98
N SER A 29 -13.99 -8.32 -7.63
CA SER A 29 -13.48 -9.63 -7.20
C SER A 29 -12.76 -9.59 -5.85
N PHE A 30 -12.09 -8.49 -5.55
CA PHE A 30 -11.38 -8.29 -4.28
C PHE A 30 -12.38 -8.21 -3.11
N PHE A 31 -13.50 -7.51 -3.29
CA PHE A 31 -14.51 -7.35 -2.23
C PHE A 31 -15.41 -8.57 -2.02
N LYS A 32 -15.45 -9.53 -2.95
CA LYS A 32 -16.21 -10.79 -2.80
C LYS A 32 -15.65 -11.71 -1.71
N VAL A 33 -14.39 -11.51 -1.32
CA VAL A 33 -13.69 -12.34 -0.34
C VAL A 33 -13.28 -11.47 0.86
N PRO A 34 -13.51 -11.91 2.11
CA PRO A 34 -13.08 -11.17 3.28
C PRO A 34 -11.57 -10.91 3.30
N LEU A 35 -11.16 -9.72 3.77
CA LEU A 35 -9.74 -9.34 3.85
C LEU A 35 -8.87 -10.37 4.59
N LYS A 36 -9.42 -11.01 5.64
CA LYS A 36 -8.70 -12.04 6.39
C LYS A 36 -8.35 -13.24 5.51
N GLU A 37 -9.23 -13.64 4.60
CA GLU A 37 -9.00 -14.76 3.68
C GLU A 37 -7.96 -14.40 2.63
N HIS A 38 -7.96 -13.16 2.12
CA HIS A 38 -6.87 -12.65 1.27
C HIS A 38 -5.50 -12.70 1.95
N GLN A 39 -5.46 -12.55 3.27
CA GLN A 39 -4.22 -12.53 4.05
C GLN A 39 -3.73 -13.92 4.47
N GLN A 40 -4.57 -14.96 4.42
CA GLN A 40 -4.21 -16.32 4.88
C GLN A 40 -3.07 -16.93 4.08
N SER A 41 -2.98 -16.63 2.78
CA SER A 41 -1.96 -17.16 1.87
C SER A 41 -0.73 -16.26 1.73
N LEU A 42 -0.70 -15.10 2.39
CA LEU A 42 0.36 -14.11 2.26
C LEU A 42 1.41 -14.24 3.36
N SER A 43 2.67 -14.04 3.01
CA SER A 43 3.71 -13.82 4.02
C SER A 43 3.42 -12.57 4.86
N PRO A 44 4.00 -12.44 6.07
CA PRO A 44 3.79 -11.25 6.90
C PRO A 44 4.12 -9.92 6.18
N ILE A 45 5.13 -9.94 5.31
CA ILE A 45 5.55 -8.75 4.55
C ILE A 45 4.53 -8.43 3.44
N GLU A 46 4.04 -9.44 2.73
CA GLU A 46 3.01 -9.24 1.71
C GLU A 46 1.68 -8.78 2.32
N SER A 47 1.30 -9.34 3.47
CA SER A 47 0.13 -8.89 4.23
C SER A 47 0.29 -7.43 4.70
N ALA A 48 1.48 -7.04 5.18
CA ALA A 48 1.77 -5.64 5.52
C ALA A 48 1.67 -4.72 4.28
N LYS A 49 2.20 -5.16 3.13
CA LYS A 49 2.08 -4.44 1.85
C LYS A 49 0.63 -4.24 1.44
N LEU A 50 -0.20 -5.29 1.56
CA LEU A 50 -1.63 -5.23 1.25
C LEU A 50 -2.34 -4.21 2.13
N ASN A 51 -2.15 -4.27 3.46
CA ASN A 51 -2.77 -3.32 4.41
C ASN A 51 -2.36 -1.86 4.13
N ILE A 52 -1.06 -1.62 3.85
CA ILE A 52 -0.57 -0.28 3.51
C ILE A 52 -1.20 0.21 2.20
N THR A 53 -1.32 -0.65 1.20
CA THR A 53 -1.96 -0.33 -0.08
C THR A 53 -3.44 0.02 0.09
N ILE A 54 -4.19 -0.77 0.87
CA ILE A 54 -5.60 -0.51 1.14
C ILE A 54 -5.77 0.83 1.88
N ALA A 55 -4.97 1.07 2.91
CA ALA A 55 -5.01 2.34 3.65
C ALA A 55 -4.72 3.54 2.74
N TYR A 56 -3.74 3.41 1.83
CA TYR A 56 -3.43 4.46 0.87
C TYR A 56 -4.56 4.69 -0.13
N ALA A 57 -5.13 3.62 -0.68
CA ALA A 57 -6.24 3.70 -1.63
C ALA A 57 -7.47 4.37 -1.02
N LEU A 58 -7.87 3.96 0.19
CA LEU A 58 -9.03 4.54 0.90
C LEU A 58 -8.84 6.03 1.18
N ASN A 59 -7.68 6.43 1.70
CA ASN A 59 -7.40 7.84 1.96
C ASN A 59 -7.33 8.66 0.66
N SER A 60 -6.83 8.09 -0.43
CA SER A 60 -6.78 8.74 -1.73
C SER A 60 -8.18 8.93 -2.33
N LEU A 61 -9.04 7.92 -2.24
CA LEU A 61 -10.43 8.00 -2.65
C LEU A 61 -11.20 9.04 -1.84
N PHE A 62 -10.97 9.08 -0.53
CA PHE A 62 -11.57 10.08 0.34
C PHE A 62 -11.06 11.50 0.03
N PHE A 63 -9.77 11.66 -0.27
CA PHE A 63 -9.21 12.92 -0.74
C PHE A 63 -9.90 13.41 -2.02
N MET A 64 -10.08 12.53 -3.01
CA MET A 64 -10.80 12.87 -4.26
C MET A 64 -12.26 13.23 -3.98
N TYR A 65 -12.93 12.50 -3.09
CA TYR A 65 -14.30 12.83 -2.66
C TYR A 65 -14.40 14.24 -2.07
N LEU A 66 -13.47 14.66 -1.20
CA LEU A 66 -13.47 16.03 -0.67
C LEU A 66 -13.36 17.07 -1.79
N GLN A 67 -12.52 16.81 -2.80
CA GLN A 67 -12.40 17.70 -3.96
C GLN A 67 -13.72 17.84 -4.71
N THR A 68 -14.50 16.76 -4.87
CA THR A 68 -15.82 16.84 -5.53
C THR A 68 -16.85 17.60 -4.71
N GLN A 69 -16.69 17.65 -3.38
CA GLN A 69 -17.54 18.46 -2.49
C GLN A 69 -17.08 19.92 -2.40
N GLY A 70 -16.02 20.32 -3.12
CA GLY A 70 -15.43 21.66 -3.02
C GLY A 70 -14.70 21.91 -1.70
N VAL A 71 -14.40 20.87 -0.92
CA VAL A 71 -13.63 20.96 0.32
C VAL A 71 -12.16 20.79 0.01
N SER A 72 -11.33 21.75 0.44
CA SER A 72 -9.86 21.65 0.33
C SER A 72 -9.35 20.45 1.13
N PRO A 73 -8.78 19.42 0.49
CA PRO A 73 -8.28 18.26 1.21
C PRO A 73 -6.98 18.57 1.98
N HIS A 74 -6.30 19.66 1.63
CA HIS A 74 -5.03 20.08 2.26
C HIS A 74 -5.23 20.57 3.69
N ASP A 75 -6.42 21.10 3.99
CA ASP A 75 -6.83 21.58 5.29
C ASP A 75 -7.61 20.53 6.09
N HIS A 76 -7.83 19.35 5.48
CA HIS A 76 -8.55 18.23 6.08
C HIS A 76 -7.57 17.20 6.68
N GLN A 77 -8.01 16.49 7.73
CA GLN A 77 -7.23 15.46 8.44
C GLN A 77 -6.78 14.29 7.54
N VAL A 78 -7.38 14.12 6.35
CA VAL A 78 -6.99 13.08 5.39
C VAL A 78 -5.54 13.25 4.94
N LYS A 79 -5.05 14.49 4.86
CA LYS A 79 -3.64 14.76 4.56
C LYS A 79 -2.72 14.16 5.61
N THR A 80 -3.08 14.28 6.89
CA THR A 80 -2.34 13.68 8.00
C THR A 80 -2.33 12.16 7.91
N GLU A 81 -3.44 11.52 7.52
CA GLU A 81 -3.49 10.07 7.31
C GLU A 81 -2.61 9.63 6.13
N LEU A 82 -2.59 10.39 5.03
CA LEU A 82 -1.67 10.14 3.91
C LEU A 82 -0.20 10.31 4.32
N ASP A 83 0.12 11.34 5.10
CA ASP A 83 1.48 11.55 5.63
C ASP A 83 1.90 10.43 6.59
N ARG A 84 0.97 9.91 7.38
CA ARG A 84 1.18 8.78 8.28
C ARG A 84 1.53 7.50 7.53
N ILE A 85 1.06 7.31 6.29
CA ILE A 85 1.36 6.11 5.48
C ILE A 85 2.81 6.08 5.00
N LYS A 86 3.42 7.24 4.70
CA LYS A 86 4.79 7.37 4.17
C LYS A 86 5.85 6.60 4.97
N PRO A 87 5.96 6.75 6.30
CA PRO A 87 6.96 6.00 7.08
C PRO A 87 6.70 4.49 7.07
N TYR A 88 5.45 4.02 6.97
CA TYR A 88 5.16 2.58 6.87
C TYR A 88 5.63 1.99 5.54
N VAL A 89 5.47 2.72 4.44
CA VAL A 89 6.03 2.33 3.13
C VAL A 89 7.55 2.25 3.19
N GLN A 90 8.22 3.22 3.83
CA GLN A 90 9.67 3.20 4.01
C GLN A 90 10.11 1.99 4.86
N LYS A 91 9.44 1.74 5.99
CA LYS A 91 9.71 0.58 6.85
C LYS A 91 9.56 -0.74 6.09
N LEU A 92 8.49 -0.89 5.31
CA LEU A 92 8.27 -2.07 4.48
C LEU A 92 9.42 -2.30 3.48
N LYS A 93 9.90 -1.23 2.82
CA LYS A 93 11.04 -1.31 1.89
C LYS A 93 12.32 -1.78 2.60
N THR A 94 12.61 -1.25 3.78
CA THR A 94 13.80 -1.67 4.54
C THR A 94 13.74 -3.14 4.95
N LEU A 95 12.59 -3.61 5.42
CA LEU A 95 12.38 -5.02 5.81
C LEU A 95 12.49 -5.97 4.61
N SER A 96 11.91 -5.58 3.47
CA SER A 96 12.00 -6.37 2.24
C SER A 96 13.45 -6.48 1.73
N ASN A 97 14.24 -5.40 1.82
CA ASN A 97 15.64 -5.40 1.39
C ASN A 97 16.52 -6.24 2.33
N ASN A 98 16.30 -6.15 3.64
CA ASN A 98 17.09 -6.92 4.62
C ASN A 98 16.84 -8.43 4.48
N ASN A 99 15.61 -8.86 4.19
CA ASN A 99 15.31 -10.27 3.93
C ASN A 99 16.03 -10.80 2.67
N ASN A 100 16.21 -9.96 1.64
CA ASN A 100 16.96 -10.36 0.44
C ASN A 100 18.47 -10.52 0.70
N ASN A 101 19.03 -9.74 1.64
CA ASN A 101 20.46 -9.77 1.98
C ASN A 101 20.84 -10.87 2.99
N ASN A 102 19.89 -11.34 3.80
CA ASN A 102 20.13 -12.43 4.75
C ASN A 102 20.08 -13.82 4.10
N ASN A 103 19.60 -13.93 2.86
CA ASN A 103 19.50 -15.21 2.14
C ASN A 103 20.78 -15.59 1.36
N THR A 104 21.86 -14.83 1.49
CA THR A 104 23.14 -15.04 0.78
C THR A 104 24.34 -15.37 1.69
N ASN A 105 24.19 -15.47 3.02
CA ASN A 105 25.34 -15.62 3.93
C ASN A 105 25.29 -16.78 4.95
N ASP A 106 24.32 -17.70 4.89
CA ASP A 106 24.22 -18.80 5.86
C ASP A 106 24.56 -20.19 5.27
N GLU A 107 25.65 -20.28 4.49
CA GLU A 107 26.36 -21.55 4.31
C GLU A 107 27.83 -21.43 4.78
N THR A 108 28.13 -22.16 5.86
CA THR A 108 29.44 -22.66 6.30
C THR A 108 30.38 -21.71 7.08
N VAL A 109 30.16 -21.55 8.39
CA VAL A 109 31.23 -21.78 9.40
C VAL A 109 30.61 -22.30 10.70
N ILE A 110 30.41 -23.62 10.78
CA ILE A 110 30.22 -24.29 12.07
C ILE A 110 31.63 -24.44 12.66
N ASP A 111 32.04 -23.50 13.51
CA ASP A 111 33.31 -23.56 14.24
C ASP A 111 33.26 -24.65 15.32
N ASN A 112 33.45 -25.90 14.89
CA ASN A 112 33.77 -27.02 15.76
C ASN A 112 35.29 -27.10 15.90
N GLN A 113 35.84 -26.58 17.01
CA GLN A 113 36.78 -27.29 17.91
C GLN A 113 37.48 -26.35 18.92
N SER A 114 36.81 -26.06 20.03
CA SER A 114 37.47 -25.65 21.28
C SER A 114 37.58 -26.85 22.25
N THR A 115 38.44 -27.83 21.93
CA THR A 115 38.95 -28.80 22.92
C THR A 115 40.40 -29.17 22.61
N LYS A 116 41.36 -28.52 23.26
CA LYS A 116 42.64 -29.08 23.77
C LYS A 116 43.62 -27.96 24.18
N LYS A 117 43.53 -27.53 25.43
CA LYS A 117 44.69 -27.05 26.19
C LYS A 117 44.77 -27.79 27.52
N ARG A 118 45.37 -28.99 27.48
CA ARG A 118 45.92 -29.70 28.63
C ARG A 118 47.23 -30.33 28.19
N LYS A 119 48.34 -29.68 28.52
CA LYS A 119 49.71 -30.20 28.77
C LYS A 119 50.74 -29.09 28.52
N LYS A 120 51.19 -28.44 29.59
CA LYS A 120 52.58 -28.55 30.02
C LYS A 120 52.65 -28.19 31.50
#